data_AF-A0A453AF36-F1
#
_entry.id   AF-A0A453AF36-F1
#
_cell.length_a   1.000
_cell.length_b   1.000
_cell.length_c   1.000
_cell.angle_alpha   90.00
_cell.angle_beta   90.00
_cell.angle_gamma   90.00
#
_symmetry.space_group_name_H-M   'P 1'
#
loop_
_entity.id
_entity.type
_entity.pdbx_description
1 polymer ?
#
loop_
_entity_poly.entity_id
_entity_poly.type
_entity_poly.pdbx_seq_one_letter_code
_entity_poly.pdbx_strand_id
1 'polypeptide(L)'
;MCHDLLSMDGNKYVQEVPNTSGSGTEKKEVLLEDHDPIWFELRDVHVADANLRLHEKMRDFISKNKAAQLHQARTNGELSTKELQKMVQALPQYTDQIDKLSLHVEIAEKLFDIIKEEHLKDVGQLEQDLVFGDAGSKEVIDFFRTHQDISRENKLRLLMIYAAINPEKIQSEKGAKLMQLAGLSADDMIAVNNMRCICAHETKKSSKGGFPLKFEIRKKKRGIRKERIGEESTWTLSRFYPILEDLIEKLSKGELPKDEYHCMSDPSSSFRGISSSMSARTSPAHQPAQSMRSRRTGGTWARPRNSDDGYSSDSVLKHASSDMRKLGRRLFIFVVGGATRSELRAVHKLSSKLKREIILGSSSLDDPPKFITKLKMMSNEELSLDDLQI
;
A
#
# COMPACT_ATOMS: atom_id res chain seq x y z
N MET A 1 -3.87 7.29 2.00
CA MET A 1 -4.87 8.36 2.16
C MET A 1 -4.21 9.72 2.01
N CYS A 2 -3.18 10.09 2.81
CA CYS A 2 -2.49 11.38 2.64
C CYS A 2 -2.03 11.64 1.20
N HIS A 3 -1.29 10.71 0.57
CA HIS A 3 -0.83 10.90 -0.81
C HIS A 3 -1.92 10.79 -1.89
N ASP A 4 -3.14 10.37 -1.52
CA ASP A 4 -4.28 10.28 -2.44
C ASP A 4 -5.12 11.57 -2.38
N LEU A 5 -5.38 12.05 -1.15
CA LEU A 5 -6.32 13.15 -0.91
C LEU A 5 -5.63 14.50 -0.67
N LEU A 6 -4.36 14.52 -0.27
CA LEU A 6 -3.61 15.74 -0.02
C LEU A 6 -2.67 16.03 -1.19
N SER A 7 -2.49 17.31 -1.48
CA SER A 7 -1.50 17.79 -2.43
C SER A 7 -0.08 17.56 -1.88
N MET A 8 0.47 16.39 -2.18
CA MET A 8 1.83 15.98 -1.78
C MET A 8 2.77 15.88 -2.97
N ASP A 9 3.99 16.36 -2.82
CA ASP A 9 5.09 16.13 -3.76
C ASP A 9 6.13 15.20 -3.13
N GLY A 10 6.14 13.93 -3.55
CA GLY A 10 6.87 12.89 -2.83
C GLY A 10 6.38 12.80 -1.38
N ASN A 11 7.26 13.08 -0.41
CA ASN A 11 6.94 13.12 1.03
C ASN A 11 6.69 14.54 1.56
N LYS A 12 6.69 15.54 0.68
CA LYS A 12 6.49 16.94 1.03
C LYS A 12 5.00 17.26 1.04
N TYR A 13 4.52 17.75 2.19
CA TYR A 13 3.18 18.27 2.40
C TYR A 13 3.24 19.79 2.55
N VAL A 14 2.30 20.50 1.91
CA VAL A 14 2.17 21.96 2.02
C VAL A 14 0.99 22.27 2.95
N GLN A 15 1.32 22.79 4.12
CA GLN A 15 0.38 23.23 5.16
C GLN A 15 0.01 24.70 4.93
N GLU A 16 -1.27 25.05 5.10
CA GLU A 16 -1.74 26.44 5.03
C GLU A 16 -1.95 26.96 6.45
N VAL A 17 -1.06 27.84 6.91
CA VAL A 17 -1.04 28.39 8.27
C VAL A 17 -1.58 29.83 8.24
N PRO A 18 -2.42 30.26 9.19
CA PRO A 18 -2.85 31.65 9.27
C PRO A 18 -1.64 32.58 9.50
N ASN A 19 -1.51 33.62 8.67
CA ASN A 19 -0.41 34.58 8.77
C ASN A 19 -0.51 35.42 10.06
N THR A 20 0.60 35.50 10.80
CA THR A 20 0.76 36.31 12.02
C THR A 20 0.49 37.82 11.82
N SER A 21 0.47 38.31 10.56
CA SER A 21 0.33 39.73 10.20
C SER A 21 -1.09 40.14 9.76
N GLY A 22 -2.09 39.28 9.92
CA GLY A 22 -3.51 39.69 9.92
C GLY A 22 -4.27 39.69 8.60
N SER A 23 -3.71 39.20 7.49
CA SER A 23 -4.48 39.01 6.24
C SER A 23 -3.74 38.06 5.29
N GLY A 24 -4.09 36.77 5.31
CA GLY A 24 -3.57 35.74 4.39
C GLY A 24 -3.25 34.41 5.06
N THR A 25 -3.15 33.35 4.26
CA THR A 25 -2.55 32.07 4.65
C THR A 25 -1.11 32.00 4.15
N GLU A 26 -0.20 31.55 5.01
CA GLU A 26 1.18 31.24 4.67
C GLU A 26 1.29 29.74 4.34
N LYS A 27 2.02 29.41 3.26
CA LYS A 27 2.27 28.02 2.88
C LYS A 27 3.56 27.55 3.52
N LYS A 28 3.45 26.63 4.49
CA LYS A 28 4.59 26.00 5.16
C LYS A 28 4.82 24.61 4.57
N GLU A 29 6.05 24.33 4.20
CA GLU A 29 6.43 23.02 3.68
C GLU A 29 6.90 22.11 4.81
N VAL A 30 6.39 20.88 4.84
CA VAL A 30 6.70 19.89 5.87
C VAL A 30 7.00 18.54 5.23
N LEU A 31 7.97 17.80 5.76
CA LEU A 31 8.34 16.46 5.30
C LEU A 31 7.75 15.39 6.22
N LEU A 32 7.01 14.45 5.63
CA LEU A 32 6.41 13.31 6.33
C LEU A 32 7.30 12.08 6.13
N GLU A 33 8.20 11.82 7.09
CA GLU A 33 9.23 10.78 7.01
C GLU A 33 9.35 9.94 8.28
N ASP A 34 10.05 8.81 8.19
CA ASP A 34 10.25 7.84 9.28
C ASP A 34 10.98 8.41 10.51
N HIS A 35 11.67 9.55 10.36
CA HIS A 35 12.28 10.29 11.46
C HIS A 35 11.27 10.96 12.38
N ASP A 36 10.04 11.21 11.89
CA ASP A 36 8.93 11.65 12.71
C ASP A 36 8.28 10.43 13.39
N PRO A 37 8.41 10.29 14.72
CA PRO A 37 7.88 9.13 15.45
C PRO A 37 6.35 9.05 15.40
N ILE A 38 5.65 10.18 15.27
CA ILE A 38 4.18 10.20 15.16
C ILE A 38 3.79 9.68 13.78
N TRP A 39 4.43 10.17 12.72
CA TRP A 39 4.19 9.66 11.37
C TRP A 39 4.49 8.17 11.24
N PHE A 40 5.65 7.72 11.74
CA PHE A 40 6.07 6.32 11.67
C PHE A 40 5.05 5.37 12.33
N GLU A 41 4.49 5.77 13.47
CA GLU A 41 3.48 4.98 14.18
C GLU A 41 2.12 4.94 13.46
N LEU A 42 1.73 6.05 12.82
CA LEU A 42 0.38 6.24 12.29
C LEU A 42 0.21 5.91 10.81
N ARG A 43 1.28 5.98 10.00
CA ARG A 43 1.22 5.89 8.52
C ARG A 43 0.54 4.64 7.96
N ASP A 44 0.61 3.52 8.69
CA ASP A 44 0.07 2.22 8.28
C ASP A 44 -1.27 1.88 8.95
N VAL A 45 -1.76 2.75 9.83
CA VAL A 45 -2.98 2.55 10.63
C VAL A 45 -4.20 3.13 9.89
N HIS A 46 -5.40 2.61 10.19
CA HIS A 46 -6.64 3.15 9.64
C HIS A 46 -6.88 4.59 10.15
N VAL A 47 -7.43 5.48 9.33
CA VAL A 47 -7.58 6.91 9.67
C VAL A 47 -8.37 7.15 10.95
N ALA A 48 -9.42 6.36 11.20
CA ALA A 48 -10.21 6.45 12.43
C ALA A 48 -9.40 6.07 13.69
N ASP A 49 -8.59 5.00 13.60
CA ASP A 49 -7.70 4.59 14.69
C ASP A 49 -6.57 5.59 14.89
N ALA A 50 -6.03 6.15 13.80
CA ALA A 50 -5.00 7.18 13.86
C ALA A 50 -5.53 8.43 14.58
N ASN A 51 -6.76 8.85 14.27
CA ASN A 51 -7.40 9.98 14.95
C ASN A 51 -7.57 9.73 16.45
N LEU A 52 -8.05 8.54 16.83
CA LEU A 52 -8.17 8.16 18.24
C LEU A 52 -6.81 8.23 18.96
N ARG A 53 -5.76 7.63 18.36
CA ARG A 53 -4.40 7.66 18.94
C ARG A 53 -3.83 9.06 19.05
N LEU A 54 -4.11 9.94 18.08
CA LEU A 54 -3.70 11.34 18.13
C LEU A 54 -4.37 12.07 19.31
N HIS A 55 -5.68 11.90 19.49
CA HIS A 55 -6.38 12.46 20.65
C HIS A 55 -5.88 11.90 21.99
N GLU A 56 -5.60 10.60 22.06
CA GLU A 56 -5.01 9.98 23.26
C GLU A 56 -3.63 10.55 23.58
N LYS A 57 -2.73 10.64 22.59
CA LYS A 57 -1.39 11.23 22.75
C LYS A 57 -1.47 12.70 23.19
N MET A 58 -2.43 13.44 22.65
CA MET A 58 -2.70 14.83 23.03
C MET A 58 -3.12 14.94 24.50
N ARG A 59 -4.10 14.15 24.92
CA ARG A 59 -4.55 14.10 26.33
C ARG A 59 -3.43 13.67 27.28
N ASP A 60 -2.65 12.67 26.89
CA ASP A 60 -1.49 12.19 27.63
C ASP A 60 -0.42 13.26 27.80
N PHE A 61 -0.15 14.03 26.73
CA PHE A 61 0.79 15.13 26.77
C PHE A 61 0.36 16.21 27.77
N ILE A 62 -0.91 16.61 27.72
CA ILE A 62 -1.49 17.62 28.63
C ILE A 62 -1.44 17.13 30.08
N SER A 63 -1.87 15.89 30.33
CA SER A 63 -1.91 15.32 31.68
C SER A 63 -0.53 15.12 32.29
N LYS A 64 0.52 14.89 31.50
CA LYS A 64 1.89 14.75 32.03
C LYS A 64 2.56 16.11 32.26
N ASN A 65 2.00 17.20 31.75
CA ASN A 65 2.61 18.52 31.81
C ASN A 65 1.84 19.48 32.74
N LYS A 66 2.41 19.74 33.93
CA LYS A 66 1.81 20.61 34.96
C LYS A 66 1.46 22.04 34.47
N ALA A 67 2.20 22.57 33.50
CA ALA A 67 1.89 23.88 32.92
C ALA A 67 0.69 23.82 31.96
N ALA A 68 0.52 22.71 31.22
CA ALA A 68 -0.65 22.49 30.36
C ALA A 68 -1.93 22.27 31.18
N GLN A 69 -1.84 21.58 32.32
CA GLN A 69 -2.95 21.43 33.27
C GLN A 69 -3.44 22.77 33.84
N LEU A 70 -2.53 23.71 34.13
CA LEU A 70 -2.87 25.06 34.62
C LEU A 70 -3.67 25.87 33.58
N HIS A 71 -3.43 25.64 32.29
CA HIS A 71 -4.23 26.24 31.20
C HIS A 71 -5.59 25.54 31.04
N GLN A 72 -5.63 24.20 31.07
CA GLN A 72 -6.87 23.42 30.96
C GLN A 72 -7.85 23.66 32.13
N ALA A 73 -7.33 23.87 33.34
CA ALA A 73 -8.16 24.22 34.50
C ALA A 73 -8.89 25.58 34.35
N ARG A 74 -8.44 26.45 33.44
CA ARG A 74 -9.07 27.75 33.14
C ARG A 74 -10.06 27.66 31.97
N THR A 75 -9.91 26.69 31.08
CA THR A 75 -10.77 26.46 29.91
C THR A 75 -11.42 25.08 30.05
N ASN A 76 -12.60 25.05 30.67
CA ASN A 76 -13.33 23.84 31.03
C ASN A 76 -13.99 23.18 29.79
N GLY A 77 -13.20 22.78 28.78
CA GLY A 77 -13.68 22.24 27.50
C GLY A 77 -12.64 21.40 26.74
N GLU A 78 -13.09 20.73 25.68
CA GLU A 78 -12.22 20.02 24.72
C GLU A 78 -11.27 21.02 24.04
N LEU A 79 -9.98 20.68 24.01
CA LEU A 79 -8.95 21.61 23.58
C LEU A 79 -8.84 21.66 22.06
N SER A 80 -9.00 22.86 21.49
CA SER A 80 -8.84 23.13 20.05
C SER A 80 -7.36 23.21 19.65
N THR A 81 -7.04 22.94 18.38
CA THR A 81 -5.71 23.20 17.76
C THR A 81 -5.18 24.62 18.07
N LYS A 82 -6.06 25.61 18.22
CA LYS A 82 -5.71 26.99 18.63
C LYS A 82 -5.23 27.11 20.07
N GLU A 83 -5.74 26.28 20.98
CA GLU A 83 -5.29 26.25 22.37
C GLU A 83 -3.96 25.52 22.51
N LEU A 84 -3.70 24.54 21.64
CA LEU A 84 -2.41 23.88 21.53
C LEU A 84 -1.29 24.86 21.12
N GLN A 85 -1.55 25.73 20.15
CA GLN A 85 -0.61 26.81 19.78
C GLN A 85 -0.31 27.77 20.95
N LYS A 86 -1.29 28.07 21.80
CA LYS A 86 -1.07 28.88 23.02
C LYS A 86 -0.23 28.12 24.06
N MET A 87 -0.38 26.80 24.15
CA MET A 87 0.46 25.97 25.02
C MET A 87 1.91 25.92 24.54
N VAL A 88 2.18 25.93 23.23
CA VAL A 88 3.56 26.02 22.68
C VAL A 88 4.29 27.25 23.21
N GLN A 89 3.60 28.41 23.25
CA GLN A 89 4.19 29.65 23.74
C GLN A 89 4.57 29.59 25.23
N ALA A 90 3.86 28.77 26.02
CA ALA A 90 4.12 28.60 27.45
C ALA A 90 5.20 27.53 27.75
N LEU A 91 5.55 26.68 26.79
CA LEU A 91 6.36 25.47 26.99
C LEU A 91 7.43 25.28 25.89
N PRO A 92 8.44 26.15 25.81
CA PRO A 92 9.44 26.13 24.73
C PRO A 92 10.28 24.85 24.66
N GLN A 93 10.44 24.14 25.79
CA GLN A 93 11.18 22.87 25.84
C GLN A 93 10.47 21.69 25.15
N TYR A 94 9.17 21.83 24.85
CA TYR A 94 8.36 20.80 24.19
C TYR A 94 7.83 21.24 22.82
N THR A 95 8.30 22.38 22.30
CA THR A 95 7.83 22.96 21.04
C THR A 95 7.85 21.95 19.89
N ASP A 96 8.96 21.22 19.68
CA ASP A 96 9.06 20.23 18.59
C ASP A 96 8.01 19.10 18.70
N GLN A 97 7.76 18.59 19.92
CA GLN A 97 6.77 17.53 20.13
C GLN A 97 5.34 18.03 19.87
N ILE A 98 5.04 19.24 20.33
CA ILE A 98 3.72 19.84 20.11
C ILE A 98 3.53 20.19 18.63
N ASP A 99 4.54 20.73 17.95
CA ASP A 99 4.47 21.10 16.54
C ASP A 99 4.18 19.88 15.67
N LYS A 100 4.89 18.76 15.90
CA LYS A 100 4.63 17.48 15.22
C LYS A 100 3.24 16.95 15.53
N LEU A 101 2.83 16.94 16.79
CA LEU A 101 1.51 16.45 17.17
C LEU A 101 0.38 17.30 16.56
N SER A 102 0.51 18.63 16.59
CA SER A 102 -0.42 19.58 16.00
C SER A 102 -0.57 19.36 14.50
N LEU A 103 0.56 19.17 13.80
CA LEU A 103 0.59 18.88 12.37
C LEU A 103 -0.25 17.64 12.03
N HIS A 104 -0.05 16.53 12.74
CA HIS A 104 -0.78 15.29 12.43
C HIS A 104 -2.26 15.36 12.78
N VAL A 105 -2.64 16.13 13.82
CA VAL A 105 -4.06 16.43 14.12
C VAL A 105 -4.68 17.22 12.97
N GLU A 106 -4.03 18.28 12.49
CA GLU A 106 -4.53 19.07 11.36
C GLU A 106 -4.65 18.24 10.07
N ILE A 107 -3.66 17.38 9.79
CA ILE A 107 -3.71 16.44 8.68
C ILE A 107 -4.93 15.52 8.82
N ALA A 108 -5.18 14.95 10.01
CA ALA A 108 -6.31 14.08 10.25
C ALA A 108 -7.65 14.81 10.06
N GLU A 109 -7.80 16.02 10.60
CA GLU A 109 -8.98 16.88 10.42
C GLU A 109 -9.24 17.15 8.93
N LYS A 110 -8.22 17.60 8.19
CA LYS A 110 -8.33 17.87 6.75
C LYS A 110 -8.72 16.62 5.95
N LEU A 111 -8.21 15.44 6.31
CA LEU A 111 -8.62 14.20 5.66
C LEU A 111 -10.10 13.89 5.90
N PHE A 112 -10.62 14.10 7.10
CA PHE A 112 -12.05 13.90 7.39
C PHE A 112 -12.93 14.90 6.65
N ASP A 113 -12.49 16.16 6.55
CA ASP A 113 -13.20 17.17 5.76
C ASP A 113 -13.29 16.77 4.30
N ILE A 114 -12.18 16.35 3.67
CA ILE A 114 -12.18 15.87 2.28
C ILE A 114 -13.06 14.63 2.11
N ILE A 115 -13.00 13.65 3.03
CA ILE A 115 -13.86 12.45 2.98
C ILE A 115 -15.34 12.82 2.94
N LYS A 116 -15.72 13.84 3.71
CA LYS A 116 -17.10 14.31 3.80
C LYS A 116 -17.49 15.14 2.57
N GLU A 117 -16.66 16.09 2.16
CA GLU A 117 -16.91 16.99 1.04
C GLU A 117 -16.95 16.27 -0.30
N GLU A 118 -16.09 15.28 -0.52
CA GLU A 118 -16.05 14.52 -1.77
C GLU A 118 -16.95 13.27 -1.76
N HIS A 119 -17.77 13.08 -0.72
CA HIS A 119 -18.66 11.93 -0.58
C HIS A 119 -17.94 10.58 -0.72
N LEU A 120 -16.70 10.48 -0.22
CA LEU A 120 -15.83 9.31 -0.43
C LEU A 120 -16.34 8.04 0.24
N LYS A 121 -17.24 8.17 1.21
CA LYS A 121 -17.93 7.02 1.82
C LYS A 121 -18.72 6.24 0.78
N ASP A 122 -19.48 6.93 -0.06
CA ASP A 122 -20.36 6.31 -1.05
C ASP A 122 -19.55 5.80 -2.25
N VAL A 123 -18.54 6.57 -2.67
CA VAL A 123 -17.56 6.14 -3.69
C VAL A 123 -16.86 4.86 -3.23
N GLY A 124 -16.27 4.88 -2.03
CA GLY A 124 -15.52 3.76 -1.48
C GLY A 124 -16.39 2.51 -1.28
N GLN A 125 -17.67 2.67 -0.92
CA GLN A 125 -18.59 1.55 -0.82
C GLN A 125 -18.78 0.87 -2.18
N LEU A 126 -19.03 1.66 -3.23
CA LEU A 126 -19.18 1.13 -4.59
C LEU A 126 -17.89 0.50 -5.12
N GLU A 127 -16.71 1.08 -4.84
CA GLU A 127 -15.42 0.49 -5.19
C GLU A 127 -15.27 -0.92 -4.59
N GLN A 128 -15.57 -1.08 -3.30
CA GLN A 128 -15.50 -2.37 -2.63
C GLN A 128 -16.52 -3.35 -3.23
N ASP A 129 -17.78 -2.94 -3.37
CA ASP A 129 -18.86 -3.80 -3.88
C ASP A 129 -18.59 -4.29 -5.30
N LEU A 130 -17.98 -3.46 -6.14
CA LEU A 130 -17.54 -3.87 -7.47
C LEU A 130 -16.50 -5.00 -7.38
N VAL A 131 -15.46 -4.82 -6.57
CA VAL A 131 -14.33 -5.77 -6.48
C VAL A 131 -14.74 -7.12 -5.88
N PHE A 132 -15.65 -7.11 -4.90
CA PHE A 132 -16.19 -8.33 -4.27
C PHE A 132 -17.39 -8.94 -5.03
N GLY A 133 -17.90 -8.26 -6.04
CA GLY A 133 -18.97 -8.75 -6.91
C GLY A 133 -20.38 -8.53 -6.36
N ASP A 134 -20.52 -7.68 -5.34
CA ASP A 134 -21.78 -7.25 -4.73
C ASP A 134 -22.49 -6.19 -5.59
N ALA A 135 -21.76 -5.48 -6.45
CA ALA A 135 -22.27 -4.49 -7.41
C ALA A 135 -21.91 -4.80 -8.87
N GLY A 136 -22.65 -4.22 -9.81
CA GLY A 136 -22.38 -4.31 -11.23
C GLY A 136 -22.84 -3.07 -12.01
N SER A 137 -23.19 -3.27 -13.28
CA SER A 137 -23.48 -2.15 -14.19
C SER A 137 -24.68 -1.31 -13.75
N LYS A 138 -25.68 -1.91 -13.08
CA LYS A 138 -26.89 -1.19 -12.68
C LYS A 138 -26.58 -0.20 -11.57
N GLU A 139 -25.82 -0.66 -10.57
CA GLU A 139 -25.41 0.11 -9.40
C GLU A 139 -24.49 1.26 -9.82
N VAL A 140 -23.55 1.03 -10.75
CA VAL A 140 -22.70 2.09 -11.31
C VAL A 140 -23.53 3.14 -12.09
N ILE A 141 -24.51 2.71 -12.89
CA ILE A 141 -25.39 3.65 -13.63
C ILE A 141 -26.23 4.47 -12.65
N ASP A 142 -26.78 3.82 -11.63
CA ASP A 142 -27.60 4.48 -10.61
C ASP A 142 -26.78 5.49 -9.81
N PHE A 143 -25.57 5.11 -9.41
CA PHE A 143 -24.62 5.97 -8.71
C PHE A 143 -24.29 7.23 -9.52
N PHE A 144 -23.93 7.10 -10.79
CA PHE A 144 -23.66 8.26 -11.65
C PHE A 144 -24.87 9.13 -11.94
N ARG A 145 -26.10 8.63 -11.78
CA ARG A 145 -27.32 9.44 -11.91
C ARG A 145 -27.63 10.20 -10.64
N THR A 146 -27.43 9.56 -9.49
CA THR A 146 -27.80 10.09 -8.17
C THR A 146 -26.74 11.02 -7.58
N HIS A 147 -25.46 10.79 -7.87
CA HIS A 147 -24.33 11.54 -7.31
C HIS A 147 -23.61 12.36 -8.40
N GLN A 148 -24.19 13.52 -8.75
CA GLN A 148 -23.65 14.38 -9.81
C GLN A 148 -22.44 15.21 -9.37
N ASP A 149 -22.38 15.53 -8.08
CA ASP A 149 -21.38 16.33 -7.35
C ASP A 149 -20.02 15.65 -7.18
N ILE A 150 -19.93 14.33 -7.40
CA ILE A 150 -18.67 13.59 -7.33
C ILE A 150 -17.67 14.07 -8.38
N SER A 151 -16.41 14.19 -7.96
CA SER A 151 -15.31 14.60 -8.81
C SER A 151 -15.16 13.70 -10.05
N ARG A 152 -14.73 14.31 -11.16
CA ARG A 152 -14.48 13.59 -12.42
C ARG A 152 -13.43 12.50 -12.24
N GLU A 153 -12.43 12.72 -11.40
CA GLU A 153 -11.39 11.73 -11.09
C GLU A 153 -11.97 10.50 -10.36
N ASN A 154 -12.84 10.70 -9.36
CA ASN A 154 -13.49 9.59 -8.66
C ASN A 154 -14.41 8.78 -9.60
N LYS A 155 -15.14 9.46 -10.51
CA LYS A 155 -15.92 8.80 -11.58
C LYS A 155 -15.04 7.98 -12.53
N LEU A 156 -13.87 8.51 -12.90
CA LEU A 156 -12.87 7.81 -13.70
C LEU A 156 -12.33 6.57 -12.98
N ARG A 157 -11.94 6.68 -11.71
CA ARG A 157 -11.45 5.57 -10.88
C ARG A 157 -12.46 4.43 -10.80
N LEU A 158 -13.73 4.74 -10.53
CA LEU A 158 -14.82 3.77 -10.54
C LEU A 158 -14.94 3.04 -11.89
N LEU A 159 -14.81 3.76 -13.00
CA LEU A 159 -14.85 3.16 -14.33
C LEU A 159 -13.61 2.31 -14.65
N MET A 160 -12.44 2.72 -14.19
CA MET A 160 -11.20 1.93 -14.30
C MET A 160 -11.29 0.63 -13.51
N ILE A 161 -11.81 0.67 -12.28
CA ILE A 161 -12.10 -0.53 -11.48
C ILE A 161 -13.11 -1.43 -12.20
N TYR A 162 -14.20 -0.84 -12.70
CA TYR A 162 -15.21 -1.58 -13.44
C TYR A 162 -14.67 -2.21 -14.74
N ALA A 163 -13.75 -1.52 -15.44
CA ALA A 163 -13.06 -2.02 -16.63
C ALA A 163 -12.11 -3.18 -16.33
N ALA A 164 -11.38 -3.12 -15.21
CA ALA A 164 -10.55 -4.22 -14.74
C ALA A 164 -11.37 -5.47 -14.39
N ILE A 165 -12.59 -5.28 -13.88
CA ILE A 165 -13.45 -6.39 -13.44
C ILE A 165 -14.30 -6.97 -14.57
N ASN A 166 -14.77 -6.15 -15.51
CA ASN A 166 -15.67 -6.54 -16.58
C ASN A 166 -15.19 -6.01 -17.94
N PRO A 167 -14.03 -6.46 -18.45
CA PRO A 167 -13.40 -5.87 -19.62
C PRO A 167 -14.29 -5.94 -20.89
N GLU A 168 -15.00 -7.06 -21.08
CA GLU A 168 -15.94 -7.26 -22.18
C GLU A 168 -17.13 -6.29 -22.17
N LYS A 169 -17.56 -5.80 -20.99
CA LYS A 169 -18.69 -4.87 -20.90
C LYS A 169 -18.29 -3.45 -21.28
N ILE A 170 -17.05 -3.06 -21.00
CA ILE A 170 -16.52 -1.75 -21.39
C ILE A 170 -16.33 -1.65 -22.91
N GLN A 171 -15.96 -2.75 -23.59
CA GLN A 171 -15.81 -2.75 -25.05
C GLN A 171 -17.14 -2.57 -25.80
N SER A 172 -18.28 -2.84 -25.16
CA SER A 172 -19.59 -2.75 -25.78
C SER A 172 -20.10 -1.30 -25.94
N GLU A 173 -21.10 -1.09 -26.81
CA GLU A 173 -21.81 0.19 -26.92
C GLU A 173 -22.38 0.68 -25.58
N LYS A 174 -22.74 -0.25 -24.67
CA LYS A 174 -23.18 0.08 -23.32
C LYS A 174 -22.05 0.66 -22.48
N GLY A 175 -20.81 0.22 -22.68
CA GLY A 175 -19.61 0.77 -22.04
C GLY A 175 -19.34 2.21 -22.50
N ALA A 176 -19.46 2.48 -23.81
CA ALA A 176 -19.34 3.83 -24.35
C ALA A 176 -20.39 4.79 -23.75
N LYS A 177 -21.66 4.37 -23.69
CA LYS A 177 -22.73 5.15 -23.05
C LYS A 177 -22.49 5.37 -21.55
N LEU A 178 -21.87 4.41 -20.87
CA LEU A 178 -21.53 4.53 -19.46
C LEU A 178 -20.43 5.58 -19.22
N MET A 179 -19.39 5.59 -20.06
CA MET A 179 -18.33 6.61 -20.00
C MET A 179 -18.88 8.01 -20.32
N GLN A 180 -19.82 8.11 -21.25
CA GLN A 180 -20.54 9.36 -21.54
C GLN A 180 -21.39 9.82 -20.36
N LEU A 181 -22.13 8.91 -19.71
CA LEU A 181 -22.92 9.22 -18.51
C LEU A 181 -22.05 9.76 -17.37
N ALA A 182 -20.83 9.23 -17.22
CA ALA A 182 -19.87 9.71 -16.24
C ALA A 182 -19.23 11.07 -16.58
N GLY A 183 -19.44 11.60 -17.79
CA GLY A 183 -18.88 12.89 -18.22
C GLY A 183 -17.35 12.87 -18.41
N LEU A 184 -16.78 11.72 -18.79
CA LEU A 184 -15.33 11.59 -19.01
C LEU A 184 -14.87 12.30 -20.29
N SER A 185 -13.65 12.85 -20.31
CA SER A 185 -13.02 13.33 -21.55
C SER A 185 -12.47 12.18 -22.39
N ALA A 186 -12.05 12.48 -23.62
CA ALA A 186 -11.37 11.52 -24.48
C ALA A 186 -10.15 10.88 -23.78
N ASP A 187 -9.29 11.68 -23.14
CA ASP A 187 -8.11 11.17 -22.42
C ASP A 187 -8.48 10.23 -21.27
N ASP A 188 -9.55 10.54 -20.52
CA ASP A 188 -10.04 9.65 -19.47
C ASP A 188 -10.55 8.33 -20.05
N MET A 189 -11.23 8.36 -21.19
CA MET A 189 -11.66 7.15 -21.89
C MET A 189 -10.46 6.31 -22.36
N ILE A 190 -9.33 6.93 -22.73
CA ILE A 190 -8.08 6.22 -23.04
C ILE A 190 -7.61 5.43 -21.80
N ALA A 191 -7.56 6.07 -20.63
CA ALA A 191 -7.17 5.40 -19.39
C ALA A 191 -8.07 4.19 -19.04
N VAL A 192 -9.39 4.33 -19.19
CA VAL A 192 -10.35 3.22 -18.96
C VAL A 192 -10.10 2.07 -19.94
N ASN A 193 -9.85 2.37 -21.21
CA ASN A 193 -9.57 1.35 -22.23
C ASN A 193 -8.21 0.67 -22.01
N ASN A 194 -7.19 1.40 -21.56
CA ASN A 194 -5.88 0.85 -21.26
C ASN A 194 -5.91 -0.04 -20.01
N MET A 195 -6.67 0.34 -18.98
CA MET A 195 -6.93 -0.54 -17.83
C MET A 195 -7.55 -1.85 -18.24
N ARG A 196 -8.53 -1.81 -19.15
CA ARG A 196 -9.12 -3.02 -19.72
C ARG A 196 -8.05 -3.89 -20.37
N CYS A 197 -7.14 -3.33 -21.16
CA CYS A 197 -6.11 -4.10 -21.86
C CYS A 197 -5.10 -4.76 -20.91
N ILE A 198 -4.68 -4.06 -19.85
CA ILE A 198 -3.76 -4.60 -18.84
C ILE A 198 -4.40 -5.75 -18.04
N CYS A 199 -5.69 -5.62 -17.73
CA CYS A 199 -6.43 -6.60 -16.93
C CYS A 199 -7.17 -7.67 -17.76
N ALA A 200 -7.16 -7.57 -19.09
CA ALA A 200 -7.77 -8.56 -19.95
C ALA A 200 -6.94 -9.86 -19.87
N HIS A 201 -7.36 -10.77 -19.00
CA HIS A 201 -6.89 -12.14 -19.07
C HIS A 201 -7.17 -12.68 -20.47
N GLU A 202 -6.18 -13.30 -21.11
CA GLU A 202 -6.40 -14.09 -22.31
C GLU A 202 -7.46 -15.14 -21.99
N THR A 203 -8.70 -14.86 -22.37
CA THR A 203 -9.69 -15.89 -22.55
C THR A 203 -9.18 -16.69 -23.73
N LYS A 204 -8.34 -17.70 -23.46
CA LYS A 204 -8.06 -18.78 -24.40
C LYS A 204 -9.41 -19.35 -24.79
N LYS A 205 -9.96 -18.84 -25.89
CA LYS A 205 -11.02 -19.50 -26.64
C LYS A 205 -10.40 -20.80 -27.12
N SER A 206 -10.53 -21.85 -26.31
CA SER A 206 -10.26 -23.20 -26.80
C SER A 206 -11.34 -23.51 -27.83
N SER A 207 -11.06 -23.17 -29.08
CA SER A 207 -11.75 -23.70 -30.24
C SER A 207 -11.39 -25.18 -30.38
N LYS A 208 -11.94 -26.02 -29.49
CA LYS A 208 -12.08 -27.45 -29.77
C LYS A 208 -13.57 -27.71 -29.98
N GLY A 209 -13.90 -27.97 -31.24
CA GLY A 209 -15.24 -28.39 -31.66
C GLY A 209 -15.70 -29.58 -30.84
N GLY A 210 -16.83 -29.40 -30.17
CA GLY A 210 -17.51 -30.40 -29.36
C GLY A 210 -18.77 -29.75 -28.83
N PHE A 211 -19.92 -30.33 -29.18
CA PHE A 211 -21.25 -29.86 -28.82
C PHE A 211 -21.35 -29.33 -27.37
N PRO A 212 -21.76 -28.07 -27.13
CA PRO A 212 -21.96 -27.60 -25.77
C PRO A 212 -23.36 -28.03 -25.32
N LEU A 213 -23.44 -29.17 -24.64
CA LEU A 213 -24.61 -29.48 -23.82
C LEU A 213 -24.67 -28.49 -22.66
N LYS A 214 -25.63 -27.55 -22.79
CA LYS A 214 -25.99 -26.54 -21.81
C LYS A 214 -26.39 -27.18 -20.48
N PHE A 215 -25.51 -27.11 -19.50
CA PHE A 215 -25.89 -27.01 -18.09
C PHE A 215 -25.18 -25.79 -17.50
N GLU A 216 -25.66 -24.62 -17.89
CA GLU A 216 -25.27 -23.35 -17.30
C GLU A 216 -25.99 -23.20 -15.95
N ILE A 217 -25.51 -23.96 -14.97
CA ILE A 217 -25.75 -23.63 -13.55
C ILE A 217 -25.23 -22.21 -13.42
N ARG A 218 -26.15 -21.25 -13.23
CA ARG A 218 -25.87 -19.82 -13.02
C ARG A 218 -24.74 -19.70 -12.01
N LYS A 219 -23.50 -19.58 -12.49
CA LYS A 219 -22.34 -19.34 -11.64
C LYS A 219 -22.61 -17.98 -11.03
N LYS A 220 -23.00 -17.94 -9.74
CA LYS A 220 -22.95 -16.74 -8.91
C LYS A 220 -21.66 -16.02 -9.30
N LYS A 221 -21.75 -14.78 -9.80
CA LYS A 221 -20.58 -13.95 -10.10
C LYS A 221 -19.73 -13.95 -8.83
N ARG A 222 -18.63 -14.70 -8.83
CA ARG A 222 -17.66 -14.63 -7.75
C ARG A 222 -16.86 -13.36 -8.05
N GLY A 223 -16.80 -12.42 -7.11
CA GLY A 223 -15.93 -11.25 -7.21
C GLY A 223 -14.50 -11.66 -7.52
N ILE A 224 -13.72 -10.72 -8.08
CA ILE A 224 -12.31 -10.94 -8.38
C ILE A 224 -11.53 -11.18 -7.08
N ARG A 225 -11.96 -10.55 -5.99
CA ARG A 225 -11.40 -10.79 -4.66
C ARG A 225 -12.39 -11.58 -3.81
N LYS A 226 -11.84 -12.40 -2.92
CA LYS A 226 -12.59 -13.13 -1.90
C LYS A 226 -12.43 -12.42 -0.57
N GLU A 227 -13.52 -12.28 0.16
CA GLU A 227 -13.50 -11.75 1.51
C GLU A 227 -12.66 -12.66 2.43
N ARG A 228 -11.88 -12.05 3.34
CA ARG A 228 -11.07 -12.79 4.31
C ARG A 228 -12.00 -13.32 5.41
N ILE A 229 -12.09 -14.64 5.53
CA ILE A 229 -12.86 -15.28 6.59
C ILE A 229 -11.97 -15.32 7.84
N GLY A 230 -12.28 -14.54 8.88
CA GLY A 230 -11.66 -14.65 10.21
C GLY A 230 -10.95 -13.42 10.77
N GLU A 231 -10.73 -12.36 9.98
CA GLU A 231 -10.54 -11.00 10.52
C GLU A 231 -11.94 -10.38 10.47
N GLU A 232 -12.62 -10.18 11.61
CA GLU A 232 -13.80 -9.31 11.63
C GLU A 232 -13.36 -7.98 11.02
N SER A 233 -13.89 -7.64 9.84
CA SER A 233 -13.52 -6.40 9.17
C SER A 233 -14.07 -5.25 10.00
N THR A 234 -13.29 -4.79 10.99
CA THR A 234 -13.63 -3.67 11.88
C THR A 234 -14.09 -2.46 11.08
N TRP A 235 -13.58 -2.34 9.84
CA TRP A 235 -13.86 -1.27 8.90
C TRP A 235 -14.51 -1.84 7.63
N THR A 236 -15.81 -1.60 7.44
CA THR A 236 -16.58 -2.08 6.27
C THR A 236 -16.06 -1.57 4.93
N LEU A 237 -15.48 -0.36 4.91
CA LEU A 237 -14.87 0.25 3.71
C LEU A 237 -13.42 -0.17 3.46
N SER A 238 -12.86 -1.07 4.27
CA SER A 238 -11.48 -1.55 4.14
C SER A 238 -11.39 -3.08 3.97
N ARG A 239 -12.35 -3.69 3.26
CA ARG A 239 -12.34 -5.13 2.95
C ARG A 239 -11.22 -5.52 1.98
N PHE A 240 -10.90 -4.64 1.03
CA PHE A 240 -9.89 -4.90 -0.01
C PHE A 240 -8.49 -5.08 0.57
N TYR A 241 -7.81 -6.13 0.10
CA TYR A 241 -6.38 -6.36 0.33
C TYR A 241 -5.68 -6.63 -1.01
N PRO A 242 -4.45 -6.08 -1.21
CA PRO A 242 -3.68 -6.28 -2.43
C PRO A 242 -3.46 -7.76 -2.74
N ILE A 243 -3.38 -8.11 -4.04
CA ILE A 243 -3.04 -9.46 -4.49
C ILE A 243 -1.71 -9.91 -3.89
N LEU A 244 -0.77 -8.97 -3.75
CA LEU A 244 0.53 -9.21 -3.16
C LEU A 244 0.47 -9.81 -1.74
N GLU A 245 -0.49 -9.40 -0.92
CA GLU A 245 -0.66 -9.95 0.44
C GLU A 245 -0.94 -11.47 0.39
N ASP A 246 -1.81 -11.90 -0.54
CA ASP A 246 -2.15 -13.32 -0.74
C ASP A 246 -0.97 -14.11 -1.31
N LEU A 247 -0.22 -13.52 -2.25
CA LEU A 247 0.97 -14.16 -2.84
C LEU A 247 2.06 -14.39 -1.79
N ILE A 248 2.31 -13.41 -0.92
CA ILE A 248 3.29 -13.54 0.17
C ILE A 248 2.84 -14.61 1.17
N GLU A 249 1.55 -14.62 1.56
CA GLU A 249 1.03 -15.63 2.50
C GLU A 249 1.12 -17.05 1.92
N LYS A 250 0.74 -17.25 0.65
CA LYS A 250 0.87 -18.53 -0.06
C LYS A 250 2.33 -18.96 -0.19
N LEU A 251 3.21 -18.04 -0.58
CA LEU A 251 4.63 -18.32 -0.68
C LEU A 251 5.23 -18.73 0.68
N SER A 252 4.81 -18.07 1.77
CA SER A 252 5.26 -18.42 3.12
C SER A 252 4.79 -19.81 3.57
N LYS A 253 3.66 -20.30 3.06
CA LYS A 253 3.14 -21.65 3.30
C LYS A 253 3.65 -22.71 2.32
N GLY A 254 4.33 -22.29 1.24
CA GLY A 254 4.73 -23.19 0.15
C GLY A 254 3.57 -23.62 -0.76
N GLU A 255 2.47 -22.86 -0.76
CA GLU A 255 1.22 -23.14 -1.49
C GLU A 255 1.10 -22.31 -2.79
N LEU A 256 2.18 -21.66 -3.22
CA LEU A 256 2.16 -20.86 -4.45
C LEU A 256 2.02 -21.78 -5.68
N PRO A 257 1.07 -21.52 -6.60
CA PRO A 257 0.87 -22.33 -7.80
C PRO A 257 2.13 -22.35 -8.67
N LYS A 258 2.67 -23.54 -8.93
CA LYS A 258 3.94 -23.70 -9.68
C LYS A 258 3.79 -23.49 -11.18
N ASP A 259 2.57 -23.65 -11.68
CA ASP A 259 2.16 -23.41 -13.06
C ASP A 259 2.10 -21.92 -13.40
N GLU A 260 1.83 -21.06 -12.41
CA GLU A 260 1.82 -19.61 -12.59
C GLU A 260 3.17 -18.98 -12.18
N TYR A 261 3.76 -19.47 -11.07
CA TYR A 261 5.01 -18.94 -10.51
C TYR A 261 6.13 -19.99 -10.55
N HIS A 262 6.82 -20.07 -11.68
CA HIS A 262 7.91 -21.00 -11.90
C HIS A 262 9.19 -20.58 -11.17
N CYS A 263 9.87 -21.55 -10.56
CA CYS A 263 11.20 -21.33 -9.97
C CYS A 263 12.27 -21.61 -11.03
N MET A 264 13.12 -20.62 -11.35
CA MET A 264 14.19 -20.78 -12.35
C MET A 264 15.37 -21.64 -11.86
N SER A 265 15.46 -21.89 -10.56
CA SER A 265 16.48 -22.74 -9.97
C SER A 265 15.83 -23.65 -8.96
N ASP A 266 15.79 -24.95 -9.22
CA ASP A 266 15.29 -25.90 -8.24
C ASP A 266 16.10 -25.73 -6.95
N PRO A 267 15.43 -25.57 -5.79
CA PRO A 267 16.15 -25.52 -4.54
C PRO A 267 16.85 -26.87 -4.36
N SER A 268 18.19 -26.85 -4.26
CA SER A 268 19.00 -28.03 -4.02
C SER A 268 18.40 -28.87 -2.88
N SER A 269 18.44 -30.20 -3.02
CA SER A 269 17.76 -31.21 -2.18
C SER A 269 18.01 -31.12 -0.66
N SER A 270 18.92 -30.25 -0.21
CA SER A 270 19.00 -29.74 1.17
C SER A 270 17.78 -28.91 1.64
N PHE A 271 16.75 -28.71 0.80
CA PHE A 271 15.64 -27.81 1.03
C PHE A 271 14.37 -28.42 1.66
N ARG A 272 14.34 -29.72 1.99
CA ARG A 272 13.20 -30.24 2.79
C ARG A 272 13.40 -29.85 4.25
N GLY A 273 12.34 -29.22 4.79
CA GLY A 273 12.33 -28.50 6.05
C GLY A 273 12.87 -29.25 7.26
N ILE A 274 13.18 -28.45 8.27
CA ILE A 274 13.46 -28.85 9.65
C ILE A 274 12.33 -29.78 10.10
N SER A 275 12.57 -31.08 9.95
CA SER A 275 11.79 -32.11 10.63
C SER A 275 12.39 -32.17 12.02
N SER A 276 11.67 -31.63 12.99
CA SER A 276 11.92 -31.85 14.41
C SER A 276 11.81 -33.36 14.70
N SER A 277 12.92 -34.07 14.55
CA SER A 277 13.08 -35.42 15.08
C SER A 277 14.28 -35.37 16.02
N MET A 278 13.97 -35.36 17.31
CA MET A 278 14.98 -35.60 18.34
C MET A 278 15.45 -37.03 18.18
N SER A 279 16.74 -37.23 17.95
CA SER A 279 17.40 -38.50 18.24
C SER A 279 18.84 -38.24 18.62
N ALA A 280 19.10 -38.49 19.89
CA ALA A 280 20.42 -38.58 20.48
C ALA A 280 21.24 -39.65 19.77
N ARG A 281 22.53 -39.39 19.54
CA ARG A 281 23.65 -40.32 19.75
C ARG A 281 25.01 -39.67 19.46
N THR A 282 25.75 -39.47 20.53
CA THR A 282 27.17 -39.83 20.74
C THR A 282 28.14 -39.77 19.55
N SER A 283 29.20 -38.96 19.71
CA SER A 283 30.50 -39.03 19.03
C SER A 283 31.10 -40.46 19.06
N PRO A 284 32.06 -40.83 18.18
CA PRO A 284 33.42 -40.28 18.25
C PRO A 284 34.14 -40.04 16.90
N ALA A 285 35.24 -39.29 17.03
CA ALA A 285 36.35 -39.01 16.13
C ALA A 285 36.55 -39.87 14.87
N HIS A 286 36.82 -39.18 13.75
CA HIS A 286 37.94 -39.48 12.84
C HIS A 286 38.15 -38.31 11.84
N GLN A 287 39.31 -37.66 11.90
CA GLN A 287 39.90 -37.02 10.72
C GLN A 287 40.48 -38.13 9.82
N PRO A 288 40.52 -37.95 8.49
CA PRO A 288 41.79 -37.46 7.92
C PRO A 288 41.69 -36.60 6.64
N ALA A 289 42.85 -36.00 6.35
CA ALA A 289 43.46 -35.73 5.05
C ALA A 289 43.00 -34.50 4.24
N GLN A 290 43.82 -33.45 4.42
CA GLN A 290 44.14 -32.41 3.45
C GLN A 290 44.39 -32.98 2.04
N SER A 291 43.72 -32.42 1.03
CA SER A 291 44.13 -32.57 -0.37
C SER A 291 44.19 -31.19 -1.02
N MET A 292 45.42 -30.71 -1.20
CA MET A 292 45.73 -29.55 -2.01
C MET A 292 45.57 -29.89 -3.49
N ARG A 293 44.55 -29.33 -4.13
CA ARG A 293 44.61 -29.04 -5.57
C ARG A 293 43.93 -27.71 -5.86
N SER A 294 44.76 -26.67 -5.88
CA SER A 294 44.44 -25.39 -6.49
C SER A 294 44.27 -25.58 -7.99
N ARG A 295 43.12 -25.13 -8.54
CA ARG A 295 43.10 -24.40 -9.82
C ARG A 295 41.75 -23.70 -10.08
N ARG A 296 41.89 -22.39 -10.36
CA ARG A 296 41.12 -21.51 -11.26
C ARG A 296 39.87 -20.79 -10.70
N THR A 297 40.16 -19.58 -10.22
CA THR A 297 39.54 -18.30 -10.63
C THR A 297 38.14 -18.38 -11.29
N GLY A 298 37.12 -18.22 -10.46
CA GLY A 298 35.80 -17.69 -10.83
C GLY A 298 35.46 -16.56 -9.85
N GLY A 299 35.05 -15.39 -10.37
CA GLY A 299 34.81 -14.17 -9.62
C GLY A 299 33.89 -14.38 -8.42
N THR A 300 34.45 -14.26 -7.22
CA THR A 300 33.77 -14.45 -5.94
C THR A 300 33.19 -13.11 -5.46
N TRP A 301 32.01 -12.73 -5.96
CA TRP A 301 31.33 -11.48 -5.56
C TRP A 301 30.54 -11.58 -4.25
N ALA A 302 30.52 -12.73 -3.59
CA ALA A 302 29.86 -12.91 -2.30
C ALA A 302 30.76 -13.68 -1.33
N ARG A 303 31.61 -12.94 -0.60
CA ARG A 303 32.13 -13.44 0.69
C ARG A 303 31.19 -12.94 1.79
N PRO A 304 30.75 -13.80 2.72
CA PRO A 304 30.11 -13.32 3.95
C PRO A 304 31.18 -12.60 4.78
N ARG A 305 31.02 -11.28 4.95
CA ARG A 305 31.82 -10.48 5.88
C ARG A 305 31.47 -10.90 7.31
N ASN A 306 32.13 -11.93 7.80
CA ASN A 306 32.34 -12.13 9.23
C ASN A 306 33.82 -11.83 9.50
N SER A 307 34.20 -10.56 9.47
CA SER A 307 35.32 -10.05 10.25
C SER A 307 34.72 -9.13 11.31
N ASP A 308 34.95 -9.51 12.56
CA ASP A 308 34.67 -8.71 13.75
C ASP A 308 35.92 -7.88 14.03
N ASP A 309 36.19 -6.90 13.17
CA ASP A 309 37.16 -5.84 13.42
C ASP A 309 36.44 -4.66 14.06
N GLY A 310 36.37 -4.73 15.39
CA GLY A 310 35.75 -3.75 16.26
C GLY A 310 36.44 -2.40 16.20
N TYR A 311 36.06 -1.56 15.25
CA TYR A 311 36.18 -0.11 15.37
C TYR A 311 35.25 0.59 14.35
N SER A 312 33.98 0.79 14.71
CA SER A 312 33.15 1.78 14.03
C SER A 312 31.97 2.18 14.93
N SER A 313 32.02 3.42 15.41
CA SER A 313 30.96 4.07 16.18
C SER A 313 29.80 4.41 15.25
N ASP A 314 28.87 3.47 15.06
CA ASP A 314 27.52 3.82 14.62
C ASP A 314 26.52 2.75 15.12
N SER A 315 25.98 2.99 16.32
CA SER A 315 25.23 2.00 17.11
C SER A 315 23.78 1.82 16.68
N VAL A 316 23.21 2.67 15.83
CA VAL A 316 21.79 2.63 15.49
C VAL A 316 21.48 1.58 14.41
N LEU A 317 22.35 1.44 13.39
CA LEU A 317 22.15 0.47 12.31
C LEU A 317 22.40 -0.98 12.73
N LYS A 318 23.22 -1.21 13.77
CA LYS A 318 23.51 -2.57 14.26
C LYS A 318 22.30 -3.22 14.94
N HIS A 319 21.49 -2.48 15.69
CA HIS A 319 20.32 -3.03 16.37
C HIS A 319 19.24 -3.49 15.39
N ALA A 320 18.92 -2.69 14.36
CA ALA A 320 18.02 -3.11 13.29
C ALA A 320 18.55 -4.35 12.52
N SER A 321 19.85 -4.39 12.19
CA SER A 321 20.45 -5.52 11.47
C SER A 321 20.52 -6.82 12.29
N SER A 322 20.63 -6.72 13.61
CA SER A 322 20.73 -7.87 14.52
C SER A 322 19.38 -8.56 14.66
N ASP A 323 18.30 -7.79 14.79
CA ASP A 323 16.95 -8.35 14.84
C ASP A 323 16.52 -8.89 13.46
N MET A 324 16.88 -8.22 12.36
CA MET A 324 16.63 -8.71 11.00
C MET A 324 17.36 -10.03 10.69
N ARG A 325 18.57 -10.24 11.21
CA ARG A 325 19.31 -11.50 11.06
C ARG A 325 18.64 -12.69 11.76
N LYS A 326 17.75 -12.45 12.72
CA LYS A 326 17.00 -13.50 13.44
C LYS A 326 15.67 -13.88 12.74
N LEU A 327 15.24 -13.10 11.74
CA LEU A 327 13.92 -13.23 11.08
C LEU A 327 13.93 -14.23 9.89
N GLY A 328 14.92 -15.12 9.82
CA GLY A 328 15.00 -16.15 8.78
C GLY A 328 15.42 -15.63 7.41
N ARG A 329 15.00 -16.31 6.33
CA ARG A 329 15.41 -15.98 4.96
C ARG A 329 14.70 -14.73 4.46
N ARG A 330 15.39 -13.81 3.81
CA ARG A 330 14.79 -12.63 3.20
C ARG A 330 13.83 -13.00 2.06
N LEU A 331 12.80 -12.19 1.85
CA LEU A 331 11.92 -12.26 0.68
C LEU A 331 12.06 -10.94 -0.09
N PHE A 332 12.50 -11.01 -1.33
CA PHE A 332 12.57 -9.86 -2.23
C PHE A 332 11.43 -9.93 -3.23
N ILE A 333 10.69 -8.84 -3.37
CA ILE A 333 9.56 -8.69 -4.28
C ILE A 333 9.84 -7.46 -5.13
N PHE A 334 9.75 -7.60 -6.45
CA PHE A 334 9.90 -6.47 -7.36
C PHE A 334 8.64 -6.31 -8.21
N VAL A 335 7.99 -5.15 -8.13
CA VAL A 335 6.80 -4.80 -8.93
C VAL A 335 7.23 -3.90 -10.09
N VAL A 336 7.13 -4.42 -11.31
CA VAL A 336 7.41 -3.67 -12.53
C VAL A 336 6.22 -2.77 -12.85
N GLY A 337 6.48 -1.50 -13.22
CA GLY A 337 5.46 -0.53 -13.61
C GLY A 337 5.06 0.43 -12.49
N GLY A 338 5.21 -0.01 -11.24
CA GLY A 338 4.99 0.80 -10.04
C GLY A 338 4.33 -0.03 -8.92
N ALA A 339 4.73 0.21 -7.68
CA ALA A 339 4.04 -0.32 -6.51
C ALA A 339 3.15 0.75 -5.88
N THR A 340 2.18 0.32 -5.09
CA THR A 340 1.26 1.21 -4.36
C THR A 340 1.59 1.24 -2.87
N ARG A 341 1.17 2.31 -2.19
CA ARG A 341 1.33 2.42 -0.73
C ARG A 341 0.51 1.38 0.04
N SER A 342 -0.59 0.87 -0.52
CA SER A 342 -1.36 -0.23 0.07
C SER A 342 -0.59 -1.55 0.03
N GLU A 343 0.19 -1.81 -1.03
CA GLU A 343 1.12 -2.95 -1.10
C GLU A 343 2.29 -2.80 -0.13
N LEU A 344 2.85 -1.58 -0.01
CA LEU A 344 3.89 -1.30 0.97
C LEU A 344 3.40 -1.56 2.41
N ARG A 345 2.20 -1.07 2.75
CA ARG A 345 1.53 -1.34 4.04
C ARG A 345 1.34 -2.85 4.26
N ALA A 346 0.91 -3.59 3.23
CA ALA A 346 0.74 -5.04 3.32
C ALA A 346 2.08 -5.75 3.63
N VAL A 347 3.17 -5.29 3.03
CA VAL A 347 4.52 -5.79 3.30
C VAL A 347 4.95 -5.51 4.75
N HIS A 348 4.71 -4.31 5.28
CA HIS A 348 4.98 -4.01 6.70
C HIS A 348 4.16 -4.90 7.65
N LYS A 349 2.85 -5.06 7.37
CA LYS A 349 1.95 -5.95 8.12
C LYS A 349 2.48 -7.39 8.14
N LEU A 350 2.82 -7.93 6.97
CA LEU A 350 3.28 -9.31 6.83
C LEU A 350 4.68 -9.55 7.37
N SER A 351 5.58 -8.56 7.29
CA SER A 351 6.92 -8.64 7.88
C SER A 351 6.85 -8.88 9.39
N SER A 352 5.98 -8.14 10.07
CA SER A 352 5.69 -8.29 11.50
C SER A 352 4.96 -9.62 11.81
N LYS A 353 3.92 -9.96 11.04
CA LYS A 353 3.10 -11.17 11.24
C LYS A 353 3.89 -12.47 11.05
N LEU A 354 4.70 -12.53 10.01
CA LEU A 354 5.48 -13.72 9.65
C LEU A 354 6.85 -13.76 10.34
N LYS A 355 7.22 -12.69 11.06
CA LYS A 355 8.55 -12.50 11.64
C LYS A 355 9.64 -12.77 10.60
N ARG A 356 9.49 -12.16 9.42
CA ARG A 356 10.35 -12.38 8.25
C ARG A 356 10.65 -11.06 7.55
N GLU A 357 11.91 -10.84 7.19
CA GLU A 357 12.32 -9.67 6.41
C GLU A 357 11.77 -9.77 4.98
N ILE A 358 10.81 -8.89 4.65
CA ILE A 358 10.22 -8.75 3.32
C ILE A 358 10.59 -7.38 2.76
N ILE A 359 11.20 -7.37 1.58
CA ILE A 359 11.69 -6.17 0.91
C ILE A 359 10.91 -6.01 -0.39
N LEU A 360 10.18 -4.90 -0.49
CA LEU A 360 9.46 -4.50 -1.70
C LEU A 360 10.32 -3.49 -2.47
N GLY A 361 10.58 -3.80 -3.74
CA GLY A 361 11.11 -2.87 -4.73
C GLY A 361 10.10 -2.67 -5.84
N SER A 362 10.21 -1.53 -6.52
CA SER A 362 9.42 -1.23 -7.72
C SER A 362 10.14 -0.22 -8.59
N SER A 363 9.67 -0.05 -9.84
CA SER A 363 10.18 1.01 -10.72
C SER A 363 9.80 2.41 -10.24
N SER A 364 8.66 2.54 -9.55
CA SER A 364 8.19 3.78 -8.92
C SER A 364 7.19 3.45 -7.81
N LEU A 365 6.90 4.42 -6.94
CA LEU A 365 5.82 4.33 -5.96
C LEU A 365 4.68 5.25 -6.42
N ASP A 366 3.61 4.64 -6.91
CA ASP A 366 2.53 5.35 -7.60
C ASP A 366 1.36 5.65 -6.67
N ASP A 367 0.86 6.87 -6.80
CA ASP A 367 -0.41 7.33 -6.25
C ASP A 367 -1.49 7.24 -7.34
N PRO A 368 -2.79 7.15 -6.98
CA PRO A 368 -3.85 7.00 -7.98
C PRO A 368 -3.81 8.05 -9.11
N PRO A 369 -3.58 9.36 -8.86
CA PRO A 369 -3.46 10.34 -9.95
C PRO A 369 -2.27 10.06 -10.89
N LYS A 370 -1.13 9.61 -10.35
CA LYS A 370 0.07 9.28 -11.12
C LYS A 370 -0.18 8.05 -11.99
N PHE A 371 -0.84 7.04 -11.44
CA PHE A 371 -1.20 5.83 -12.18
C PHE A 371 -2.18 6.12 -13.32
N ILE A 372 -3.21 6.94 -13.06
CA ILE A 372 -4.13 7.43 -14.11
C ILE A 372 -3.35 8.14 -15.22
N THR A 373 -2.43 9.03 -14.86
CA THR A 373 -1.62 9.78 -15.82
C THR A 373 -0.79 8.86 -16.70
N LYS A 374 -0.10 7.88 -16.10
CA LYS A 374 0.63 6.85 -16.86
C LYS A 374 -0.26 6.12 -17.86
N LEU A 375 -1.46 5.72 -17.45
CA LEU A 375 -2.40 5.02 -18.32
C LEU A 375 -2.94 5.89 -19.45
N LYS A 376 -3.10 7.20 -19.24
CA LYS A 376 -3.46 8.13 -20.32
C LYS A 376 -2.34 8.23 -21.36
N MET A 377 -1.09 8.18 -20.91
CA MET A 377 0.11 8.28 -21.74
C MET A 377 0.46 6.97 -22.47
N MET A 378 -0.12 5.83 -22.07
CA MET A 378 0.03 4.58 -22.80
C MET A 378 -0.75 4.63 -24.12
N SER A 379 -0.22 5.32 -25.13
CA SER A 379 -0.72 5.27 -26.51
C SER A 379 0.07 4.23 -27.32
N ASN A 380 -0.54 3.73 -28.40
CA ASN A 380 0.09 2.78 -29.32
C ASN A 380 1.27 3.37 -30.13
N GLU A 381 1.66 4.63 -29.91
CA GLU A 381 2.59 5.35 -30.79
C GLU A 381 4.07 5.22 -30.42
N GLU A 382 4.46 4.51 -29.37
CA GLU A 382 5.88 4.36 -28.96
C GLU A 382 6.35 2.91 -28.77
N LEU A 383 5.85 1.98 -29.57
CA LEU A 383 6.54 0.69 -29.79
C LEU A 383 6.84 0.52 -31.29
N SER A 384 7.49 1.54 -31.85
CA SER A 384 8.32 1.34 -33.03
C SER A 384 9.43 0.36 -32.64
N LEU A 385 9.35 -0.86 -33.19
CA LEU A 385 10.39 -1.89 -33.07
C LEU A 385 11.73 -1.47 -33.71
N ASP A 386 11.81 -0.28 -34.32
CA ASP A 386 13.02 0.22 -34.98
C ASP A 386 14.08 0.77 -34.00
N ASP A 387 13.76 0.96 -32.71
CA ASP A 387 14.72 1.42 -31.70
C ASP A 387 15.46 0.29 -30.96
N LEU A 388 15.17 -0.98 -31.29
CA LEU A 388 15.96 -2.12 -30.83
C LEU A 388 17.03 -2.48 -31.87
N GLN A 389 18.09 -1.68 -31.92
CA GLN A 389 19.36 -2.19 -32.43
C GLN A 389 19.91 -3.19 -31.40
N ILE A 390 19.80 -4.48 -31.72
CA ILE A 390 20.57 -5.55 -31.08
C ILE A 390 22.02 -5.49 -31.58
#